data_AF-A0A0C2C343-F1
#
_entry.id   AF-A0A0C2C343-F1
#
_cell.length_a   1.000
_cell.length_b   1.000
_cell.length_c   1.000
_cell.angle_alpha   90.00
_cell.angle_beta   90.00
_cell.angle_gamma   90.00
#
_symmetry.space_group_name_H-M   'P 1'
#
loop_
_entity.id
_entity.type
_entity.pdbx_description
1 polymer ?
#
loop_
_entity_poly.entity_id
_entity_poly.type
_entity_poly.pdbx_seq_one_letter_code
_entity_poly.pdbx_strand_id
1 'polypeptide(L)'
;MSRQLVMKPIEWRMFQPISFLLPPPFVVHTPTPEQTRTLTNVLDSQDGLLKLFAFTDLRRIAWTDRNRRLEVFSLSQPGGHPRNWTNVSTTCINILERIRSDLEQPPVSDEYPIPPTSIISGGELGTRTVASSRLPGGPCLDGDMADMSEEDLVEVDREMLMMPHKSRKQ
;
A
#
# COMPACT_ATOMS: atom_id res chain seq x y z
N MET A 1 -17.60 27.43 44.27
CA MET A 1 -16.24 26.89 44.06
C MET A 1 -16.31 25.79 43.01
N SER A 2 -16.09 26.15 41.74
CA SER A 2 -16.12 25.19 40.63
C SER A 2 -14.74 24.56 40.48
N ARG A 3 -14.64 23.23 40.66
CA ARG A 3 -13.41 22.48 40.40
C ARG A 3 -13.21 22.43 38.88
N GLN A 4 -12.22 23.15 38.37
CA GLN A 4 -11.79 22.98 36.99
C GLN A 4 -11.12 21.61 36.86
N LEU A 5 -11.74 20.71 36.10
CA LEU A 5 -11.10 19.50 35.60
C LEU A 5 -10.09 19.92 34.54
N VAL A 6 -8.83 20.09 34.94
CA VAL A 6 -7.72 20.15 34.00
C VAL A 6 -7.51 18.72 33.49
N MET A 7 -8.15 18.40 32.37
CA MET A 7 -7.78 17.25 31.53
C MET A 7 -6.34 17.48 31.09
N LYS A 8 -5.39 16.85 31.77
CA LYS A 8 -4.01 16.77 31.32
C LYS A 8 -4.03 16.09 29.95
N PRO A 9 -3.39 16.65 28.90
CA PRO A 9 -3.31 16.02 27.60
C PRO A 9 -2.40 14.79 27.73
N ILE A 10 -3.01 13.68 28.14
CA ILE A 10 -2.41 12.37 28.08
C ILE A 10 -2.22 12.08 26.59
N GLU A 11 -0.95 12.04 26.19
CA GLU A 11 -0.46 11.21 25.08
C GLU A 11 -0.61 11.68 23.63
N TRP A 12 -0.51 12.98 23.33
CA TRP A 12 -0.12 13.40 21.96
C TRP A 12 1.22 12.79 21.52
N ARG A 13 2.07 12.43 22.49
CA ARG A 13 3.38 11.80 22.27
C ARG A 13 3.29 10.33 21.84
N MET A 14 2.16 9.66 22.06
CA MET A 14 2.06 8.22 21.79
C MET A 14 1.72 7.91 20.32
N PHE A 15 1.15 8.87 19.59
CA PHE A 15 0.83 8.72 18.16
C PHE A 15 1.86 9.41 17.26
N GLN A 16 3.16 9.23 17.54
CA GLN A 16 4.15 9.62 16.55
C GLN A 16 4.00 8.71 15.32
N PRO A 17 3.72 9.26 14.14
CA PRO A 17 3.61 8.46 12.92
C PRO A 17 4.91 7.69 12.66
N ILE A 18 4.79 6.37 12.52
CA ILE A 18 5.90 5.48 12.19
C ILE A 18 6.55 5.97 10.91
N SER A 19 7.87 6.16 10.94
CA SER A 19 8.64 6.66 9.81
C SER A 19 9.77 5.68 9.50
N PHE A 20 9.88 5.26 8.25
CA PHE A 20 10.94 4.35 7.79
C PHE A 20 12.05 5.13 7.10
N LEU A 21 13.30 4.70 7.26
CA LEU A 21 14.43 5.38 6.63
C LEU A 21 14.46 5.11 5.13
N LEU A 22 14.95 6.06 4.34
CA LEU A 22 15.35 5.77 2.96
C LEU A 22 16.73 5.14 2.95
N PRO A 23 17.06 4.32 1.93
CA PRO A 23 18.41 3.83 1.76
C PRO A 23 19.42 5.00 1.70
N PRO A 24 20.60 4.86 2.33
CA PRO A 24 21.61 5.90 2.28
C PRO A 24 22.07 6.15 0.82
N PRO A 25 22.51 7.38 0.50
CA PRO A 25 22.94 7.73 -0.86
C PRO A 25 24.26 7.07 -1.28
N PHE A 26 24.93 6.38 -0.36
CA PHE A 26 26.17 5.64 -0.55
C PHE A 26 25.97 4.15 -0.26
N VAL A 27 26.80 3.31 -0.87
CA VAL A 27 26.75 1.85 -0.66
C VAL A 27 27.31 1.52 0.72
N VAL A 28 26.54 0.79 1.51
CA VAL A 28 26.99 0.23 2.79
C VAL A 28 27.31 -1.25 2.56
N HIS A 29 28.58 -1.63 2.69
CA HIS A 29 29.02 -3.01 2.44
C HIS A 29 28.49 -4.01 3.48
N THR A 30 28.17 -3.55 4.69
CA THR A 30 27.65 -4.36 5.80
C THR A 30 26.61 -3.54 6.58
N PRO A 31 25.35 -3.47 6.11
CA PRO A 31 24.32 -2.69 6.78
C PRO A 31 23.95 -3.32 8.13
N THR A 32 23.77 -2.51 9.17
CA THR A 32 23.23 -2.98 10.45
C THR A 32 21.75 -3.37 10.31
N PRO A 33 21.18 -4.18 11.23
CA PRO A 33 19.75 -4.51 11.22
C PRO A 33 18.82 -3.29 11.24
N GLU A 34 19.27 -2.17 11.80
CA GLU A 34 18.54 -0.91 11.79
C GLU A 34 18.60 -0.25 10.41
N GLN A 35 19.73 -0.33 9.74
CA GLN A 35 19.93 0.20 8.38
C GLN A 35 19.19 -0.62 7.31
N THR A 36 18.78 -1.85 7.61
CA THR A 36 17.93 -2.65 6.72
C THR A 36 16.44 -2.36 6.90
N ARG A 37 16.02 -1.59 7.92
CA ARG A 37 14.62 -1.15 8.12
C ARG A 37 14.28 0.07 7.26
N THR A 38 14.53 -0.05 5.96
CA THR A 38 14.21 1.00 5.00
C THR A 38 12.76 0.90 4.54
N LEU A 39 12.20 2.02 4.09
CA LEU A 39 10.84 2.09 3.55
C LEU A 39 10.59 1.03 2.47
N THR A 40 11.54 0.86 1.54
CA THR A 40 11.43 -0.11 0.44
C THR A 40 11.46 -1.56 0.92
N ASN A 41 12.26 -1.86 1.94
CA ASN A 41 12.34 -3.21 2.49
C ASN A 41 11.07 -3.59 3.25
N VAL A 42 10.47 -2.63 3.97
CA VAL A 42 9.23 -2.85 4.69
C VAL A 42 8.03 -2.91 3.73
N LEU A 43 8.03 -2.11 2.65
CA LEU A 43 7.04 -2.24 1.57
C LEU A 43 7.07 -3.63 0.93
N ASP A 44 8.25 -4.22 0.72
CA ASP A 44 8.39 -5.58 0.15
C ASP A 44 8.23 -6.70 1.20
N SER A 45 7.96 -6.38 2.47
CA SER A 45 7.79 -7.39 3.52
C SER A 45 6.55 -8.27 3.30
N GLN A 46 6.59 -9.51 3.80
CA GLN A 46 5.44 -10.41 3.77
C GLN A 46 4.40 -10.07 4.85
N ASP A 47 4.80 -9.33 5.88
CA ASP A 47 3.91 -8.90 6.97
C ASP A 47 2.98 -7.77 6.49
N GLY A 48 1.68 -8.07 6.44
CA GLY A 48 0.65 -7.14 5.99
C GLY A 48 0.53 -5.89 6.88
N LEU A 49 0.78 -6.01 8.18
CA LEU A 49 0.70 -4.88 9.11
C LEU A 49 1.89 -3.92 8.91
N LEU A 50 3.10 -4.47 8.78
CA LEU A 50 4.29 -3.69 8.45
C LEU A 50 4.15 -2.99 7.10
N LYS A 51 3.62 -3.69 6.10
CA LYS A 51 3.33 -3.12 4.78
C LYS A 51 2.32 -1.98 4.85
N LEU A 52 1.26 -2.10 5.65
CA LEU A 52 0.28 -1.03 5.88
C LEU A 52 0.93 0.21 6.52
N PHE A 53 1.81 0.03 7.50
CA PHE A 53 2.56 1.14 8.08
C PHE A 53 3.48 1.79 7.05
N ALA A 54 4.15 1.00 6.21
CA ALA A 54 5.02 1.54 5.17
C ALA A 54 4.24 2.32 4.11
N PHE A 55 3.05 1.87 3.70
CA PHE A 55 2.17 2.65 2.83
C PHE A 55 1.64 3.92 3.49
N THR A 56 1.32 3.88 4.78
CA THR A 56 0.91 5.06 5.54
C THR A 56 2.04 6.10 5.58
N ASP A 57 3.27 5.63 5.81
CA ASP A 57 4.45 6.48 5.79
C ASP A 57 4.74 7.03 4.39
N LEU A 58 4.63 6.21 3.34
CA LEU A 58 4.78 6.65 1.95
C LEU A 58 3.76 7.72 1.56
N ARG A 59 2.49 7.55 1.95
CA ARG A 59 1.45 8.58 1.78
C ARG A 59 1.84 9.88 2.48
N ARG A 60 2.35 9.79 3.70
CA ARG A 60 2.81 10.96 4.45
C ARG A 60 3.96 11.69 3.75
N ILE A 61 4.94 10.95 3.21
CA ILE A 61 6.04 11.51 2.40
C ILE A 61 5.49 12.25 1.18
N ALA A 62 4.56 11.63 0.46
CA ALA A 62 3.95 12.22 -0.72
C ALA A 62 3.24 13.53 -0.39
N TRP A 63 2.45 13.55 0.69
CA TRP A 63 1.52 14.64 0.96
C TRP A 63 2.06 15.75 1.86
N THR A 64 2.77 15.40 2.94
CA THR A 64 3.03 16.34 4.05
C THR A 64 4.51 16.49 4.40
N ASP A 65 5.34 15.48 4.18
CA ASP A 65 6.76 15.53 4.56
C ASP A 65 7.65 15.97 3.39
N ARG A 66 7.81 17.28 3.24
CA ARG A 66 8.63 17.89 2.19
C ARG A 66 10.10 17.44 2.26
N ASN A 67 10.69 17.33 3.45
CA ASN A 67 12.11 17.03 3.59
C ASN A 67 12.39 15.60 3.13
N ARG A 68 11.57 14.64 3.55
CA ARG A 68 11.71 13.25 3.10
C ARG A 68 11.37 13.09 1.63
N ARG A 69 10.43 13.88 1.10
CA ARG A 69 10.16 13.91 -0.34
C ARG A 69 11.37 14.36 -1.16
N LEU A 70 12.13 15.36 -0.68
CA LEU A 70 13.40 15.75 -1.30
C LEU A 70 14.43 14.61 -1.29
N GLU A 71 14.48 13.80 -0.23
CA GLU A 71 15.35 12.62 -0.17
C GLU A 71 14.94 11.52 -1.16
N VAL A 72 13.63 11.29 -1.36
CA VAL A 72 13.12 10.34 -2.36
C VAL A 72 13.57 10.74 -3.77
N PHE A 73 13.46 12.02 -4.11
CA PHE A 73 13.84 12.54 -5.42
C PHE A 73 15.31 12.97 -5.52
N SER A 74 16.11 12.70 -4.48
CA SER A 74 17.52 13.06 -4.49
C SER A 74 18.31 12.22 -5.50
N LEU A 75 19.32 12.85 -6.11
CA LEU A 75 20.24 12.18 -7.00
C LEU A 75 21.46 11.71 -6.21
N SER A 76 21.78 10.42 -6.33
CA SER A 76 22.99 9.85 -5.74
C SER A 76 24.25 10.55 -6.27
N GLN A 77 25.26 10.69 -5.41
CA GLN A 77 26.53 11.32 -5.77
C GLN A 77 27.65 10.29 -5.89
N PRO A 78 28.60 10.43 -6.83
CA PRO A 78 28.69 11.47 -7.88
C PRO A 78 27.85 11.16 -9.14
N GLY A 79 27.25 9.97 -9.25
CA GLY A 79 26.68 9.46 -10.52
C GLY A 79 25.36 10.08 -10.98
N GLY A 80 24.68 10.87 -10.14
CA GLY A 80 23.44 11.54 -10.50
C GLY A 80 22.23 10.62 -10.69
N HIS A 81 22.27 9.37 -10.21
CA HIS A 81 21.16 8.43 -10.41
C HIS A 81 20.06 8.61 -9.36
N PRO A 82 18.76 8.59 -9.74
CA PRO A 82 17.62 8.75 -8.83
C PRO A 82 17.31 7.44 -8.09
N ARG A 83 18.31 6.87 -7.39
CA ARG A 83 18.20 5.52 -6.79
C ARG A 83 17.01 5.36 -5.86
N ASN A 84 16.75 6.35 -5.01
CA ASN A 84 15.66 6.28 -4.04
C ASN A 84 14.30 6.23 -4.75
N TRP A 85 14.06 7.13 -5.70
CA TRP A 85 12.86 7.11 -6.51
C TRP A 85 12.72 5.81 -7.31
N THR A 86 13.78 5.33 -7.96
CA THR A 86 13.75 4.06 -8.70
C THR A 86 13.38 2.91 -7.78
N ASN A 87 13.98 2.81 -6.59
CA ASN A 87 13.66 1.75 -5.65
C ASN A 87 12.21 1.83 -5.16
N VAL A 88 11.74 3.01 -4.74
CA VAL A 88 10.36 3.20 -4.27
C VAL A 88 9.34 2.86 -5.36
N SER A 89 9.49 3.45 -6.55
CA SER A 89 8.56 3.23 -7.66
C SER A 89 8.56 1.78 -8.14
N THR A 90 9.74 1.16 -8.28
CA THR A 90 9.84 -0.26 -8.67
C THR A 90 9.18 -1.17 -7.63
N THR A 91 9.42 -0.94 -6.34
CA THR A 91 8.77 -1.72 -5.27
C THR A 91 7.24 -1.58 -5.33
N CYS A 92 6.70 -0.36 -5.50
CA CYS A 92 5.26 -0.15 -5.60
C CYS A 92 4.65 -0.84 -6.84
N ILE A 93 5.30 -0.72 -8.01
CA ILE A 93 4.84 -1.38 -9.24
C ILE A 93 4.84 -2.90 -9.05
N ASN A 94 5.91 -3.48 -8.48
CA ASN A 94 5.97 -4.92 -8.21
C ASN A 94 4.85 -5.40 -7.28
N ILE A 95 4.47 -4.59 -6.28
CA ILE A 95 3.35 -4.91 -5.39
C ILE A 95 2.03 -4.91 -6.17
N LEU A 96 1.82 -3.91 -7.04
CA LEU A 96 0.61 -3.84 -7.88
C LEU A 96 0.52 -5.03 -8.85
N GLU A 97 1.63 -5.43 -9.47
CA GLU A 97 1.65 -6.61 -10.35
C GLU A 97 1.37 -7.91 -9.60
N ARG A 98 1.85 -8.04 -8.34
CA ARG A 98 1.49 -9.19 -7.48
C ARG A 98 -0.01 -9.21 -7.18
N ILE A 99 -0.58 -8.09 -6.76
CA ILE A 99 -2.03 -7.97 -6.48
C ILE A 99 -2.83 -8.31 -7.73
N ARG A 100 -2.43 -7.75 -8.89
CA ARG A 100 -3.05 -8.05 -10.17
C ARG A 100 -3.00 -9.55 -10.47
N SER A 101 -1.83 -10.17 -10.34
CA SER A 101 -1.66 -11.60 -10.60
C SER A 101 -2.53 -12.45 -9.67
N ASP A 102 -2.69 -12.06 -8.41
CA ASP A 102 -3.51 -12.78 -7.43
C ASP A 102 -5.01 -12.67 -7.76
N LEU A 103 -5.44 -11.52 -8.30
CA LEU A 103 -6.81 -11.30 -8.75
C LEU A 103 -7.15 -12.02 -10.08
N GLU A 104 -6.16 -12.19 -10.95
CA GLU A 104 -6.32 -12.90 -12.23
C GLU A 104 -6.28 -14.43 -12.09
N GLN A 105 -5.95 -14.97 -10.90
CA GLN A 105 -6.00 -16.41 -10.70
C GLN A 105 -7.45 -16.91 -10.87
N PRO A 106 -7.70 -17.88 -11.77
CA PRO A 106 -9.00 -18.50 -11.84
C PRO A 106 -9.31 -19.12 -10.47
N PRO A 107 -10.57 -19.09 -10.00
CA PRO A 107 -10.94 -19.81 -8.79
C PRO A 107 -10.45 -21.24 -8.96
N VAL A 108 -9.66 -21.73 -8.00
CA VAL A 108 -9.19 -23.11 -7.98
C VAL A 108 -10.43 -23.98 -8.15
N SER A 109 -10.56 -24.60 -9.33
CA SER A 109 -11.63 -25.57 -9.57
C SER A 109 -11.35 -26.71 -8.61
N ASP A 110 -12.25 -26.89 -7.63
CA ASP A 110 -12.30 -28.05 -6.76
C ASP A 110 -12.41 -29.32 -7.62
N GLU A 111 -11.27 -29.84 -8.09
CA GLU A 111 -11.17 -31.20 -8.62
C GLU A 111 -11.33 -32.15 -7.43
N TYR A 112 -12.58 -32.45 -7.09
CA TYR A 112 -12.89 -33.65 -6.33
C TYR A 112 -12.38 -34.87 -7.12
N PRO A 113 -11.60 -35.78 -6.53
CA PRO A 113 -11.26 -37.04 -7.18
C PRO A 113 -12.57 -37.79 -7.43
N ILE A 114 -12.92 -37.99 -8.70
CA ILE A 114 -14.07 -38.80 -9.08
C ILE A 114 -13.76 -40.23 -8.62
N PRO A 115 -14.52 -40.82 -7.65
CA PRO A 115 -14.33 -42.22 -7.34
C PRO A 115 -14.76 -43.06 -8.56
N PRO A 116 -14.03 -44.14 -8.90
CA PRO A 116 -14.39 -44.97 -10.05
C PRO A 116 -15.82 -45.51 -9.84
N THR A 117 -16.74 -45.04 -10.68
CA THR A 117 -18.15 -45.42 -10.63
C THR A 117 -18.28 -46.89 -10.97
N SER A 118 -18.68 -47.72 -10.01
CA SER A 118 -19.15 -49.07 -10.28
C SER A 118 -20.45 -48.98 -11.09
N ILE A 119 -20.41 -49.55 -12.29
CA ILE A 119 -21.58 -49.75 -13.14
C ILE A 119 -22.56 -50.65 -12.38
N ILE A 120 -23.67 -50.09 -11.90
CA ILE A 120 -24.82 -50.88 -11.46
C ILE A 120 -26.06 -50.40 -12.21
N SER A 121 -26.59 -51.38 -12.94
CA SER A 121 -27.80 -51.42 -13.74
C SER A 121 -29.06 -51.04 -12.96
N GLY A 122 -29.90 -50.20 -13.57
CA GLY A 122 -31.38 -50.29 -13.51
C GLY A 122 -32.11 -49.42 -12.48
N GLY A 123 -33.21 -48.79 -12.93
CA GLY A 123 -34.38 -48.51 -12.08
C GLY A 123 -34.68 -47.04 -11.74
N GLU A 124 -35.57 -46.45 -12.54
CA GLU A 124 -36.72 -45.58 -12.17
C GLU A 124 -36.73 -44.60 -10.97
N LEU A 125 -37.21 -43.39 -11.32
CA LEU A 125 -38.23 -42.56 -10.64
C LEU A 125 -37.90 -41.85 -9.31
N GLY A 126 -38.00 -40.51 -9.31
CA GLY A 126 -38.06 -39.74 -8.07
C GLY A 126 -37.91 -38.23 -8.21
N THR A 127 -39.04 -37.54 -8.35
CA THR A 127 -39.24 -36.08 -8.28
C THR A 127 -38.60 -35.39 -7.07
N ARG A 128 -38.17 -34.12 -7.24
CA ARG A 128 -38.49 -32.93 -6.38
C ARG A 128 -37.64 -31.72 -6.79
N THR A 129 -38.23 -30.72 -7.43
CA THR A 129 -38.87 -29.51 -6.84
C THR A 129 -37.89 -28.36 -6.61
N VAL A 130 -38.11 -27.30 -7.39
CA VAL A 130 -37.61 -25.93 -7.25
C VAL A 130 -38.26 -25.19 -6.06
N ALA A 131 -37.47 -24.44 -5.29
CA ALA A 131 -37.86 -23.22 -4.56
C ALA A 131 -36.57 -22.55 -4.02
N SER A 132 -36.15 -21.41 -4.57
CA SER A 132 -36.49 -20.05 -4.13
C SER A 132 -35.89 -19.64 -2.79
N SER A 133 -34.93 -18.70 -2.83
CA SER A 133 -34.73 -17.68 -1.80
C SER A 133 -33.96 -16.49 -2.41
N ARG A 134 -34.66 -15.38 -2.65
CA ARG A 134 -34.05 -14.06 -2.87
C ARG A 134 -33.69 -13.46 -1.50
N LEU A 135 -32.43 -13.02 -1.39
CA LEU A 135 -31.77 -11.94 -0.61
C LEU A 135 -32.29 -11.53 0.79
N PRO A 136 -31.35 -11.16 1.68
CA PRO A 136 -31.17 -9.72 1.97
C PRO A 136 -29.67 -9.33 1.87
N GLY A 137 -29.30 -8.28 1.15
CA GLY A 137 -29.30 -6.93 1.73
C GLY A 137 -28.06 -6.72 2.61
N GLY A 138 -26.91 -6.40 2.00
CA GLY A 138 -25.67 -6.02 2.69
C GLY A 138 -25.36 -4.53 2.46
N PRO A 139 -24.73 -3.82 3.42
CA PRO A 139 -24.75 -2.36 3.46
C PRO A 139 -23.90 -1.72 2.35
N CYS A 140 -24.51 -0.75 1.67
CA CYS A 140 -23.79 0.28 0.93
C CYS A 140 -22.84 1.01 1.89
N LEU A 141 -21.55 1.02 1.61
CA LEU A 141 -20.62 1.95 2.21
C LEU A 141 -20.63 3.23 1.37
N ASP A 142 -21.68 4.02 1.53
CA ASP A 142 -21.66 5.43 1.16
C ASP A 142 -21.01 6.20 2.32
N GLY A 143 -19.92 6.90 2.05
CA GLY A 143 -19.26 7.74 3.05
C GLY A 143 -17.87 8.24 2.63
N ASP A 144 -17.87 9.34 1.87
CA ASP A 144 -16.84 10.38 1.82
C ASP A 144 -15.40 10.00 1.39
N MET A 145 -15.23 9.77 0.09
CA MET A 145 -13.90 9.86 -0.54
C MET A 145 -13.93 10.52 -1.93
N ALA A 146 -14.92 11.39 -2.16
CA ALA A 146 -15.16 12.07 -3.43
C ALA A 146 -15.14 13.60 -3.30
N ASP A 147 -14.35 14.16 -2.37
CA ASP A 147 -14.16 15.60 -2.29
C ASP A 147 -12.70 15.96 -2.01
N MET A 148 -11.88 15.84 -3.04
CA MET A 148 -10.78 16.78 -3.24
C MET A 148 -11.00 17.42 -4.59
N SER A 149 -11.15 18.73 -4.60
CA SER A 149 -11.49 19.47 -5.79
C SER A 149 -10.35 19.40 -6.81
N GLU A 150 -10.72 19.53 -8.09
CA GLU A 150 -9.78 19.51 -9.21
C GLU A 150 -8.66 20.56 -9.00
N GLU A 151 -8.96 21.66 -8.31
CA GLU A 151 -8.05 22.75 -7.97
C GLU A 151 -6.82 22.30 -7.17
N ASP A 152 -6.99 21.40 -6.19
CA ASP A 152 -5.91 20.92 -5.33
C ASP A 152 -4.94 20.00 -6.09
N LEU A 153 -5.43 19.26 -7.09
CA LEU A 153 -4.60 18.43 -7.96
C LEU A 153 -3.75 19.29 -8.91
N VAL A 154 -4.30 20.39 -9.43
CA VAL A 154 -3.55 21.31 -10.30
C VAL A 154 -2.51 22.12 -9.53
N GLU A 155 -2.74 22.42 -8.25
CA GLU A 155 -1.75 23.12 -7.42
C GLU A 155 -0.51 22.25 -7.17
N VAL A 156 -0.69 20.95 -6.93
CA VAL A 156 0.41 19.99 -6.76
C VAL A 156 1.24 19.83 -8.05
N ASP A 157 0.59 19.77 -9.22
CA ASP A 157 1.29 19.68 -10.50
C ASP A 157 2.05 20.98 -10.82
N ARG A 158 1.46 22.13 -10.49
CA ARG A 158 2.11 23.43 -10.65
C ARG A 158 3.31 23.59 -9.70
N GLU A 159 3.23 23.10 -8.47
CA GLU A 159 4.37 23.11 -7.55
C GLU A 159 5.53 22.22 -8.06
N MET A 160 5.21 21.07 -8.66
CA MET A 160 6.20 20.20 -9.29
C MET A 160 6.90 20.86 -10.49
N LEU A 161 6.17 21.65 -11.28
CA LEU A 161 6.71 22.38 -12.43
C LEU A 161 7.63 23.55 -12.03
N MET A 162 7.45 24.12 -10.84
CA MET A 162 8.20 25.29 -10.36
C MET A 162 9.51 24.94 -9.65
N MET A 163 9.95 23.66 -9.68
CA MET A 163 11.21 23.28 -9.07
C MET A 163 12.41 23.80 -9.90
N PRO A 164 13.38 24.50 -9.26
CA PRO A 164 14.53 25.01 -9.98
C PRO A 164 15.40 23.85 -10.50
N HIS A 165 15.44 23.70 -11.82
CA HIS A 165 16.43 22.86 -12.48
C HIS A 165 17.81 23.44 -12.18
N LYS A 166 18.60 22.76 -11.35
CA LYS A 166 20.01 23.11 -11.13
C LYS A 166 20.72 23.04 -12.48
N SER A 167 20.96 24.20 -13.07
CA SER A 167 21.74 24.35 -14.29
C SER A 167 23.14 23.79 -14.04
N ARG A 168 23.50 22.78 -14.83
CA ARG A 168 24.82 22.16 -14.85
C ARG A 168 25.81 23.21 -15.35
N LYS A 169 26.61 23.78 -14.44
CA LYS A 169 27.77 24.60 -14.85
C LYS A 169 28.79 23.66 -15.48
N GLN A 170 29.10 23.91 -16.75
CA GLN A 170 30.25 23.35 -17.47
C GLN A 170 31.55 23.87 -16.88
#